data_AF-A0A5F1HZS5-F1
#
_entry.id   AF-A0A5F1HZS5-F1
#
_cell.length_a   1.000
_cell.length_b   1.000
_cell.length_c   1.000
_cell.angle_alpha   90.00
_cell.angle_beta   90.00
_cell.angle_gamma   90.00
#
_symmetry.space_group_name_H-M   'P 1'
#
loop_
_entity.id
_entity.type
_entity.pdbx_description
1 polymer ?
#
loop_
_entity_poly.entity_id
_entity_poly.type
_entity_poly.pdbx_seq_one_letter_code
_entity_poly.pdbx_strand_id
1 'polypeptide(L)'
;MRNIQQVLDRWGGWAASEGGSIYFPPVAAGFKNLLPTTQAGRLKCSDNDGLIISSAMNCLKKKDPYLCTLLEWHYVQAMPVRAMGEKLGVSHTHVLKRLQAAEGFIDGCLAMLDVVLEMDQSVQSKPQMLRTLHRNRPAA
;
A
#
# COMPACT_ATOMS: atom_id res chain seq x y z
N MET A 1 6.52 -14.17 5.22
CA MET A 1 6.54 -12.70 5.38
C MET A 1 5.66 -12.10 4.30
N ARG A 2 4.65 -11.32 4.70
CA ARG A 2 3.73 -10.65 3.77
C ARG A 2 4.44 -9.52 3.02
N ASN A 3 4.05 -9.27 1.78
CA ASN A 3 4.51 -8.10 1.05
C ASN A 3 3.63 -6.90 1.42
N ILE A 4 4.14 -6.04 2.31
CA ILE A 4 3.38 -4.91 2.83
C ILE A 4 2.92 -3.93 1.74
N GLN A 5 3.69 -3.77 0.67
CA GLN A 5 3.32 -2.88 -0.43
C GLN A 5 2.08 -3.39 -1.16
N GLN A 6 1.99 -4.71 -1.38
CA GLN A 6 0.80 -5.32 -1.97
C GLN A 6 -0.42 -5.26 -1.05
N VAL A 7 -0.22 -5.35 0.27
CA VAL A 7 -1.29 -5.17 1.27
C VAL A 7 -1.83 -3.75 1.20
N LEU A 8 -0.94 -2.76 1.21
CA LEU A 8 -1.30 -1.34 1.16
C LEU A 8 -1.88 -0.92 -0.20
N ASP A 9 -1.46 -1.55 -1.30
CA ASP A 9 -2.07 -1.35 -2.63
C ASP A 9 -3.55 -1.75 -2.65
N ARG A 10 -3.86 -2.91 -2.06
CA ARG A 10 -5.22 -3.45 -1.94
C ARG A 10 -6.06 -2.64 -0.96
N TRP A 11 -5.48 -2.25 0.18
CA TRP A 11 -6.12 -1.33 1.12
C TRP A 11 -6.42 0.02 0.47
N GLY A 12 -5.48 0.58 -0.29
CA GLY A 12 -5.69 1.83 -1.01
C GLY A 12 -6.81 1.75 -2.05
N GLY A 13 -6.92 0.61 -2.75
CA GLY A 13 -8.05 0.33 -3.65
C GLY A 13 -9.39 0.19 -2.92
N TRP A 14 -9.39 -0.41 -1.72
CA TRP A 14 -10.57 -0.50 -0.86
C TRP A 14 -10.98 0.88 -0.34
N ALA A 15 -10.04 1.64 0.23
CA ALA A 15 -10.23 2.96 0.84
C ALA A 15 -10.65 4.04 -0.17
N ALA A 16 -10.16 3.97 -1.42
CA ALA A 16 -10.57 4.88 -2.48
C ALA A 16 -11.94 4.52 -3.10
N SER A 17 -12.51 3.37 -2.72
CA SER A 17 -13.83 2.93 -3.18
C SER A 17 -14.93 3.12 -2.12
N GLU A 18 -16.15 2.69 -2.43
CA GLU A 18 -17.33 2.88 -1.56
C GLU A 18 -17.13 2.33 -0.12
N GLY A 19 -16.20 1.38 0.09
CA GLY A 19 -15.82 0.87 1.42
C GLY A 19 -15.09 1.87 2.33
N GLY A 20 -14.44 2.90 1.78
CA GLY A 20 -13.76 3.98 2.53
C GLY A 20 -14.56 5.29 2.62
N SER A 21 -15.80 5.30 2.12
CA SER A 21 -16.68 6.47 1.95
C SER A 21 -16.80 7.38 3.18
N ILE A 22 -16.69 6.83 4.40
CA ILE A 22 -16.75 7.59 5.65
C ILE A 22 -15.51 8.50 5.84
N TYR A 23 -14.35 8.12 5.29
CA TYR A 23 -13.08 8.84 5.45
C TYR A 23 -12.63 9.55 4.16
N PHE A 24 -13.05 9.06 3.00
CA PHE A 24 -12.72 9.63 1.69
C PHE A 24 -14.02 9.78 0.88
N PRO A 25 -14.61 10.98 0.82
CA PRO A 25 -15.89 11.16 0.15
C PRO A 25 -15.78 10.78 -1.33
N PRO A 26 -16.74 10.01 -1.86
CA PRO A 26 -16.72 9.62 -3.26
C PRO A 26 -16.85 10.86 -4.15
N VAL A 27 -16.33 10.77 -5.38
CA VAL A 27 -16.65 11.74 -6.43
C VAL A 27 -18.18 11.85 -6.52
N ALA A 28 -18.71 13.07 -6.48
CA ALA A 28 -20.15 13.34 -6.46
C ALA A 28 -20.86 12.54 -7.57
N ALA A 29 -22.01 11.94 -7.24
CA ALA A 29 -22.70 10.94 -8.07
C ALA A 29 -22.96 11.40 -9.53
N GLY A 30 -23.07 12.72 -9.77
CA GLY A 30 -23.25 13.31 -11.10
C GLY A 30 -22.02 13.22 -12.03
N PHE A 31 -20.82 12.91 -11.53
CA PHE A 31 -19.59 12.85 -12.33
C PHE A 31 -19.04 11.43 -12.49
N LYS A 32 -19.71 10.40 -11.94
CA LYS A 32 -19.25 8.99 -11.94
C LYS A 32 -19.03 8.42 -13.36
N ASN A 33 -19.72 8.98 -14.37
CA ASN A 33 -19.63 8.56 -15.77
C ASN A 33 -18.86 9.54 -16.69
N LEU A 34 -18.41 10.68 -16.16
CA LEU A 34 -17.76 11.74 -16.95
C LEU A 34 -16.24 11.71 -16.86
N LEU A 35 -15.72 11.15 -15.77
CA LEU A 35 -14.28 10.95 -15.60
C LEU A 35 -13.95 9.51 -16.03
N PRO A 36 -12.82 9.27 -16.73
CA PRO A 36 -12.33 7.92 -16.94
C PRO A 36 -12.34 7.22 -15.59
N THR A 37 -12.92 6.02 -15.48
CA THR A 37 -12.92 5.29 -14.21
C THR A 37 -11.48 4.89 -13.89
N THR A 38 -10.73 5.82 -13.29
CA THR A 38 -9.29 5.70 -13.05
C THR A 38 -8.95 4.57 -12.08
N GLN A 39 -9.97 3.94 -11.47
CA GLN A 39 -9.83 2.90 -10.46
C GLN A 39 -10.63 1.63 -10.72
N ALA A 40 -11.28 1.47 -11.89
CA ALA A 40 -12.13 0.29 -12.20
C ALA A 40 -11.42 -1.07 -12.13
N GLY A 41 -10.09 -1.11 -12.06
CA GLY A 41 -9.30 -2.34 -12.05
C GLY A 41 -8.37 -2.52 -10.85
N ARG A 42 -8.38 -1.62 -9.86
CA ARG A 42 -7.52 -1.79 -8.68
C ARG A 42 -8.07 -2.93 -7.83
N LEU A 43 -7.22 -3.91 -7.52
CA LEU A 43 -7.53 -4.95 -6.54
C LEU A 43 -7.83 -4.30 -5.19
N LYS A 44 -8.85 -4.83 -4.51
CA LYS A 44 -9.29 -4.37 -3.19
C LYS A 44 -9.16 -5.51 -2.19
N CYS A 45 -8.96 -5.17 -0.93
CA CYS A 45 -9.12 -6.13 0.17
C CYS A 45 -10.59 -6.26 0.57
N SER A 46 -10.89 -7.18 1.49
CA SER A 46 -12.20 -7.26 2.14
C SER A 46 -12.43 -6.10 3.10
N ASP A 47 -13.66 -5.89 3.54
CA ASP A 47 -14.01 -4.85 4.52
C ASP A 47 -13.31 -5.08 5.87
N ASN A 48 -13.19 -6.34 6.29
CA ASN A 48 -12.51 -6.70 7.54
C ASN A 48 -11.02 -6.34 7.48
N ASP A 49 -10.31 -6.78 6.44
CA ASP A 49 -8.91 -6.41 6.21
C ASP A 49 -8.76 -4.87 6.09
N GLY A 50 -9.70 -4.23 5.41
CA GLY A 50 -9.75 -2.78 5.24
C GLY A 50 -9.81 -2.02 6.56
N LEU A 51 -10.68 -2.44 7.47
CA LEU A 51 -10.82 -1.87 8.81
C LEU A 51 -9.59 -2.12 9.68
N ILE A 52 -9.02 -3.33 9.64
CA ILE A 52 -7.81 -3.67 10.41
C ILE A 52 -6.64 -2.77 10.01
N ILE A 53 -6.39 -2.63 8.70
CA ILE A 53 -5.31 -1.77 8.19
C ILE A 53 -5.61 -0.30 8.49
N SER A 54 -6.87 0.13 8.40
CA SER A 54 -7.27 1.49 8.77
C SER A 54 -7.03 1.80 10.26
N SER A 55 -7.16 0.81 11.14
CA SER A 55 -6.81 0.95 12.55
C SER A 55 -5.30 1.18 12.73
N ALA A 56 -4.45 0.43 12.03
CA ALA A 56 -3.00 0.65 12.03
C ALA A 56 -2.63 2.03 11.44
N MET A 57 -3.30 2.46 10.36
CA MET A 57 -3.16 3.81 9.81
C MET A 57 -3.55 4.89 10.84
N ASN A 58 -4.59 4.69 11.64
CA ASN A 58 -4.98 5.62 12.68
C ASN A 58 -3.94 5.69 13.81
N CYS A 59 -3.30 4.57 14.16
CA CYS A 59 -2.16 4.55 15.08
C CYS A 59 -0.98 5.36 14.51
N LEU A 60 -0.65 5.17 13.22
CA LEU A 60 0.38 5.95 12.55
C LEU A 60 0.01 7.43 12.54
N LYS A 61 -1.23 7.79 12.21
CA LYS A 61 -1.71 9.17 12.18
C LYS A 61 -1.56 9.89 13.51
N LYS A 62 -1.80 9.20 14.63
CA LYS A 62 -1.59 9.76 15.99
C LYS A 62 -0.11 9.95 16.31
N LYS A 63 0.78 9.12 15.77
CA LYS A 63 2.22 9.15 16.06
C LYS A 63 2.99 10.10 15.15
N ASP A 64 2.72 10.03 13.86
CA ASP A 64 3.30 10.81 12.79
C ASP A 64 2.25 11.03 11.67
N PRO A 65 1.47 12.12 11.76
CA PRO A 65 0.47 12.45 10.75
C PRO A 65 1.07 12.62 9.35
N TYR A 66 2.33 13.07 9.26
CA TYR A 66 2.99 13.33 7.99
C TYR A 66 3.23 12.03 7.22
N LEU A 67 3.76 10.99 7.88
CA LEU A 67 3.94 9.67 7.26
C LEU A 67 2.61 9.04 6.85
N CYS A 68 1.56 9.20 7.66
CA CYS A 68 0.21 8.76 7.30
C CYS A 68 -0.28 9.42 6.01
N THR A 69 -0.10 10.74 5.87
CA THR A 69 -0.47 11.47 4.64
C THR A 69 0.30 10.97 3.42
N LEU A 70 1.58 10.60 3.56
CA LEU A 70 2.34 10.05 2.43
C LEU A 70 1.77 8.70 1.97
N LEU A 71 1.36 7.83 2.89
CA LEU A 71 0.69 6.58 2.54
C LEU A 71 -0.67 6.82 1.87
N GLU A 72 -1.46 7.78 2.36
CA GLU A 72 -2.74 8.14 1.73
C GLU A 72 -2.54 8.68 0.31
N TRP A 73 -1.56 9.57 0.09
CA TRP A 73 -1.25 10.07 -1.25
C TRP A 73 -0.79 8.95 -2.17
N HIS A 74 0.10 8.07 -1.70
CA HIS A 74 0.67 7.03 -2.53
C HIS A 74 -0.34 5.92 -2.83
N TYR A 75 -0.97 5.36 -1.81
CA TYR A 75 -1.82 4.18 -1.95
C TYR A 75 -3.29 4.53 -2.20
N VAL A 76 -3.86 5.57 -1.61
CA VAL A 76 -5.29 5.91 -1.83
C VAL A 76 -5.44 6.75 -3.10
N GLN A 77 -4.67 7.84 -3.21
CA GLN A 77 -4.76 8.77 -4.35
C GLN A 77 -3.94 8.32 -5.57
N ALA A 78 -3.16 7.24 -5.46
CA ALA A 78 -2.28 6.75 -6.52
C ALA A 78 -1.29 7.82 -7.03
N MET A 79 -0.85 8.74 -6.16
CA MET A 79 0.07 9.81 -6.53
C MET A 79 1.46 9.24 -6.82
N PRO A 80 2.07 9.52 -7.99
CA PRO A 80 3.42 9.10 -8.28
C PRO A 80 4.42 9.72 -7.30
N VAL A 81 5.40 8.93 -6.85
CA VAL A 81 6.44 9.36 -5.89
C VAL A 81 7.20 10.60 -6.37
N ARG A 82 7.41 10.74 -7.69
CA ARG A 82 8.02 11.94 -8.28
C ARG A 82 7.17 13.19 -8.05
N ALA A 83 5.87 13.11 -8.31
CA ALA A 83 4.93 14.20 -8.07
C ALA A 83 4.84 14.57 -6.57
N MET A 84 4.90 13.56 -5.69
CA MET A 84 5.03 13.81 -4.24
C MET A 84 6.31 14.56 -3.89
N GLY A 85 7.44 14.18 -4.52
CA GLY A 85 8.73 14.84 -4.33
C GLY A 85 8.71 16.31 -4.75
N GLU A 86 8.17 16.59 -5.94
CA GLU A 86 7.95 17.96 -6.44
C GLU A 86 7.07 18.77 -5.48
N LYS A 87 5.93 18.21 -5.06
CA LYS A 87 4.99 18.86 -4.14
C LYS A 87 5.60 19.17 -2.77
N LEU A 88 6.52 18.33 -2.30
CA LEU A 88 7.20 18.46 -1.00
C LEU A 88 8.53 19.22 -1.09
N GLY A 89 9.00 19.56 -2.29
CA GLY A 89 10.33 20.15 -2.49
C GLY A 89 11.49 19.21 -2.12
N VAL A 90 11.32 17.89 -2.24
CA VAL A 90 12.35 16.89 -1.92
C VAL A 90 12.56 15.89 -3.06
N SER A 91 13.74 15.27 -3.10
CA SER A 91 14.04 14.21 -4.07
C SER A 91 13.08 13.01 -3.93
N HIS A 92 12.77 12.32 -5.03
CA HIS A 92 11.97 11.08 -5.00
C HIS A 92 12.53 10.03 -4.02
N THR A 93 13.86 9.92 -3.89
CA THR A 93 14.53 9.00 -2.97
C THR A 93 14.21 9.32 -1.51
N HIS A 94 14.08 10.60 -1.14
CA HIS A 94 13.64 10.99 0.20
C HIS A 94 12.19 10.59 0.47
N VAL A 95 11.32 10.71 -0.53
CA VAL A 95 9.93 10.24 -0.41
C VAL A 95 9.90 8.72 -0.23
N LEU A 96 10.67 7.96 -1.01
CA LEU A 96 10.76 6.50 -0.88
C LEU A 96 11.23 6.06 0.51
N LYS A 97 12.24 6.73 1.08
CA LYS A 97 12.71 6.43 2.44
C LYS A 97 11.62 6.67 3.50
N ARG A 98 10.82 7.72 3.34
CA ARG A 98 9.71 8.03 4.23
C ARG A 98 8.55 7.04 4.07
N LEU A 99 8.22 6.67 2.83
CA LEU A 99 7.25 5.62 2.56
C LEU A 99 7.69 4.29 3.16
N GLN A 100 8.94 3.87 2.98
CA GLN A 100 9.48 2.67 3.60
C GLN A 100 9.38 2.68 5.13
N ALA A 101 9.64 3.82 5.77
CA ALA A 101 9.47 3.95 7.22
C ALA A 101 8.00 3.81 7.64
N ALA A 102 7.08 4.42 6.88
CA ALA A 102 5.65 4.32 7.12
C ALA A 102 5.11 2.89 6.88
N GLU A 103 5.50 2.25 5.78
CA GLU A 103 5.21 0.85 5.44
C GLU A 103 5.70 -0.08 6.56
N GLY A 104 6.94 0.10 7.02
CA GLY A 104 7.51 -0.69 8.11
C GLY A 104 6.77 -0.52 9.44
N PHE A 105 6.22 0.67 9.72
CA PHE A 105 5.37 0.88 10.89
C PHE A 105 4.07 0.05 10.79
N ILE A 106 3.39 0.09 9.65
CA ILE A 106 2.15 -0.68 9.45
C ILE A 106 2.42 -2.19 9.53
N ASP A 107 3.47 -2.68 8.85
CA ASP A 107 3.87 -4.08 8.92
C ASP A 107 4.22 -4.51 10.36
N GLY A 108 4.93 -3.65 11.09
CA GLY A 108 5.24 -3.84 12.50
C GLY A 108 4.00 -3.92 13.40
N CYS A 109 2.99 -3.07 13.19
CA CYS A 109 1.72 -3.15 13.91
C CYS A 109 1.00 -4.47 13.66
N LEU A 110 0.93 -4.90 12.39
CA LEU A 110 0.29 -6.16 12.01
C LEU A 110 1.02 -7.37 12.59
N ALA A 111 2.36 -7.34 12.60
CA ALA A 111 3.18 -8.40 13.17
C ALA A 111 3.08 -8.45 14.69
N MET A 112 3.12 -7.31 15.37
CA MET A 112 3.06 -7.23 16.83
C MET A 112 1.72 -7.75 17.39
N LEU A 113 0.63 -7.53 16.65
CA LEU A 113 -0.72 -7.97 17.03
C LEU A 113 -1.06 -9.38 16.51
N ASP A 114 -0.10 -10.07 15.89
CA ASP A 114 -0.27 -11.38 15.24
C ASP A 114 -1.52 -11.45 14.34
N VAL A 115 -1.75 -10.38 13.59
CA VAL A 115 -2.92 -10.27 12.71
C VAL A 115 -2.72 -11.18 11.51
N VAL A 116 -3.75 -11.98 11.21
CA VAL A 116 -3.88 -12.74 9.97
C VAL A 116 -4.89 -12.02 9.08
N LEU A 117 -4.44 -11.56 7.91
CA LEU A 117 -5.31 -10.91 6.93
C LEU A 117 -5.86 -11.96 5.97
N GLU A 118 -7.10 -11.80 5.51
CA GLU A 118 -7.71 -12.71 4.54
C GLU A 118 -6.90 -12.73 3.23
N MET A 119 -6.35 -11.58 2.83
CA MET A 119 -5.51 -11.47 1.65
C MET A 119 -4.11 -12.09 1.78
N ASP A 120 -3.66 -12.53 2.97
CA ASP A 120 -2.28 -12.98 3.22
C ASP A 120 -1.82 -14.08 2.26
N GLN A 121 -2.72 -14.99 1.85
CA GLN A 121 -2.41 -16.06 0.89
C GLN A 121 -2.00 -15.52 -0.49
N SER A 122 -2.51 -14.34 -0.86
CA SER A 122 -2.29 -13.71 -2.16
C SER A 122 -1.13 -12.71 -2.20
N VAL A 123 -0.62 -12.31 -1.03
CA VAL A 123 0.44 -11.29 -0.88
C VAL A 123 1.73 -11.87 -0.27
N GLN A 124 1.90 -13.19 -0.35
CA GLN A 124 3.13 -13.82 0.11
C GLN A 124 4.29 -13.45 -0.82
N SER A 125 5.39 -12.97 -0.23
CA SER A 125 6.66 -12.91 -0.93
C SER A 125 7.05 -14.34 -1.32
N LYS A 126 6.91 -14.69 -2.61
CA LYS A 126 7.52 -15.93 -3.11
C LYS A 126 9.00 -15.89 -2.72
N PRO A 127 9.55 -16.91 -2.06
CA PRO A 127 11.00 -16.98 -1.91
C PRO A 127 11.56 -16.94 -3.32
N GLN A 128 12.41 -15.95 -3.62
CA GLN A 128 13.22 -15.99 -4.83
C GLN A 128 14.06 -17.26 -4.70
N MET A 129 13.64 -18.32 -5.37
CA MET A 129 14.44 -19.52 -5.50
C MET A 129 15.67 -19.07 -6.27
N LEU A 130 16.79 -18.87 -5.55
CA LEU A 130 18.11 -18.68 -6.12
C LEU A 130 18.26 -19.78 -7.17
N ARG A 131 18.18 -19.41 -8.45
CA ARG A 131 18.62 -20.27 -9.54
C ARG A 131 20.11 -20.41 -9.35
N THR A 132 20.51 -21.42 -8.59
CA THR A 132 21.88 -21.92 -8.59
C THR A 132 22.17 -22.35 -10.02
N LEU A 133 22.83 -21.46 -10.76
CA LEU A 133 23.49 -21.83 -12.00
C LEU A 133 24.59 -22.82 -11.60
N HIS A 134 24.28 -24.12 -11.62
CA HIS A 134 25.27 -25.16 -11.71
C HIS A 134 26.01 -24.96 -13.03
N ARG A 135 27.09 -24.18 -12.97
CA ARG A 135 28.04 -24.04 -14.07
C ARG A 135 28.79 -25.37 -14.14
N ASN A 136 28.31 -26.30 -14.94
CA ASN A 136 29.06 -27.51 -15.29
C ASN A 136 30.42 -27.09 -15.87
N ARG A 137 31.48 -27.44 -15.16
CA ARG A 137 32.86 -27.33 -15.61
C ARG A 137 33.14 -28.57 -16.46
N PRO A 138 33.59 -28.47 -17.72
CA PRO A 138 34.03 -29.66 -18.45
C PRO A 138 35.37 -30.10 -17.84
N ALA A 139 35.47 -31.40 -17.54
CA ALA A 139 36.75 -32.03 -17.21
C ALA A 139 37.61 -32.07 -18.48
N ALA A 140 38.89 -31.70 -18.31
CA ALA A 140 39.94 -31.85 -19.31
C ALA A 140 40.43 -33.29 -19.39
#